data_AF-A0A9Q0YN95-F1
#
_entry.id   AF-A0A9Q0YN95-F1
#
_cell.length_a   1.000
_cell.length_b   1.000
_cell.length_c   1.000
_cell.angle_alpha   90.00
_cell.angle_beta   90.00
_cell.angle_gamma   90.00
#
_symmetry.space_group_name_H-M   'P 1'
#
loop_
_entity.id
_entity.type
_entity.pdbx_description
1 polymer ?
#
loop_
_entity_poly.entity_id
_entity_poly.type
_entity_poly.pdbx_seq_one_letter_code
_entity_poly.pdbx_strand_id
1 'polypeptide(L)'
;MTPFLIPQTPAEQAYNSAHRTTRALIEHLNGQLKNKFLCLGGTGPRVRTAEKVCDIITACCVLFNISKDDHIHEPYNHMPDDDNPAPEAAADDDIHGTAVRNDIVRNFFTQV
;
A
#
# COMPACT_ATOMS: atom_id res chain seq x y z
N MET A 1 6.54 -6.92 3.65
CA MET A 1 7.36 -7.49 2.57
C MET A 1 8.45 -6.49 2.24
N THR A 2 9.65 -6.98 1.94
CA THR A 2 10.84 -6.14 1.79
C THR A 2 11.34 -6.24 0.34
N PRO A 3 11.58 -5.12 -0.36
CA PRO A 3 12.21 -5.15 -1.68
C PRO A 3 13.67 -5.57 -1.60
N PHE A 4 14.26 -5.99 -2.72
CA PHE A 4 15.70 -6.19 -2.84
C PHE A 4 16.39 -4.84 -2.95
N LEU A 5 17.41 -4.60 -2.13
CA LEU A 5 18.20 -3.36 -2.21
C LEU A 5 18.97 -3.28 -3.54
N ILE A 6 19.53 -4.40 -3.99
CA ILE A 6 20.29 -4.49 -5.23
C ILE A 6 19.81 -5.72 -6.02
N PRO A 7 18.72 -5.62 -6.80
CA PRO A 7 18.19 -6.75 -7.56
C PRO A 7 19.18 -7.17 -8.67
N GLN A 8 19.65 -8.41 -8.60
CA GLN A 8 20.63 -8.98 -9.53
C GLN A 8 19.97 -9.75 -10.68
N THR A 9 18.78 -10.30 -10.45
CA THR A 9 18.10 -11.15 -11.44
C THR A 9 16.87 -10.44 -12.04
N PRO A 10 16.45 -10.80 -13.27
CA PRO A 10 15.20 -10.27 -13.84
C PRO A 10 13.97 -10.53 -12.95
N ALA A 11 13.92 -11.68 -12.27
CA ALA A 11 12.87 -12.03 -11.33
C ALA A 11 12.84 -11.08 -10.12
N GLU A 12 13.99 -10.73 -9.55
CA GLU A 12 14.11 -9.77 -8.46
C GLU A 12 13.73 -8.35 -8.90
N GLN A 13 14.10 -7.96 -10.12
CA GLN A 13 13.70 -6.67 -10.71
C GLN A 13 12.18 -6.60 -10.90
N ALA A 14 11.56 -7.65 -11.44
CA ALA A 14 10.12 -7.76 -11.61
C ALA A 14 9.38 -7.72 -10.27
N TYR A 15 9.88 -8.44 -9.26
CA TYR A 15 9.35 -8.40 -7.90
C TYR A 15 9.41 -6.97 -7.32
N ASN A 16 10.56 -6.30 -7.42
CA ASN A 16 10.71 -4.93 -6.93
C ASN A 16 9.77 -3.94 -7.64
N SER A 17 9.60 -4.08 -8.96
CA SER A 17 8.68 -3.27 -9.75
C SER A 17 7.24 -3.47 -9.29
N ALA A 18 6.77 -4.73 -9.20
CA ALA A 18 5.43 -5.06 -8.74
C ALA A 18 5.19 -4.57 -7.30
N HIS A 19 6.19 -4.73 -6.42
CA HIS A 19 6.13 -4.24 -5.05
C HIS A 19 5.99 -2.71 -4.99
N ARG A 20 6.76 -1.97 -5.80
CA ARG A 20 6.66 -0.50 -5.89
C ARG A 20 5.27 -0.06 -6.36
N THR A 21 4.81 -0.59 -7.49
CA THR A 21 3.48 -0.24 -8.05
C THR A 21 2.37 -0.54 -7.06
N THR A 22 2.41 -1.70 -6.41
CA THR A 22 1.41 -2.08 -5.40
C THR A 22 1.42 -1.11 -4.21
N ARG A 23 2.60 -0.74 -3.72
CA ARG A 23 2.74 0.22 -2.61
C ARG A 23 2.17 1.58 -2.99
N ALA A 24 2.52 2.12 -4.16
CA ALA A 24 2.03 3.41 -4.64
C ALA A 24 0.49 3.45 -4.70
N LEU A 25 -0.14 2.38 -5.22
CA LEU A 25 -1.59 2.26 -5.26
C LEU A 25 -2.23 2.27 -3.86
N ILE A 26 -1.67 1.52 -2.91
CA ILE A 26 -2.18 1.46 -1.53
C ILE A 26 -1.97 2.78 -0.79
N GLU A 27 -0.82 3.42 -0.94
CA GLU A 27 -0.55 4.74 -0.36
C GLU A 27 -1.53 5.78 -0.88
N HIS A 28 -1.77 5.78 -2.20
CA HIS A 28 -2.75 6.66 -2.82
C HIS A 28 -4.18 6.40 -2.34
N LEU A 29 -4.61 5.13 -2.26
CA LEU A 29 -5.91 4.76 -1.72
C LEU A 29 -6.07 5.22 -0.27
N ASN A 30 -5.05 5.02 0.56
CA ASN A 30 -5.04 5.48 1.94
C ASN A 30 -5.13 7.01 2.05
N GLY A 31 -4.46 7.73 1.15
CA GLY A 31 -4.56 9.19 1.04
C GLY A 31 -5.99 9.64 0.69
N GLN A 32 -6.59 9.03 -0.33
CA GLN A 32 -7.99 9.32 -0.72
C GLN A 32 -8.96 9.07 0.43
N LEU A 33 -8.87 7.91 1.09
CA LEU A 33 -9.74 7.56 2.22
C LEU A 33 -9.61 8.57 3.37
N LYS A 34 -8.38 8.95 3.74
CA LYS A 34 -8.14 9.94 4.81
C LYS A 34 -8.62 11.34 4.46
N ASN A 35 -8.53 11.72 3.18
CA ASN A 35 -9.03 13.01 2.69
C ASN A 35 -10.57 13.04 2.68
N LYS A 36 -11.20 11.98 2.19
CA LYS A 36 -12.67 11.88 2.09
C LYS A 36 -13.34 11.71 3.46
N PHE A 37 -12.73 10.93 4.35
CA PHE A 37 -13.27 10.62 5.67
C PHE A 37 -12.35 11.17 6.77
N LEU A 38 -12.63 12.39 7.24
CA LEU A 38 -11.85 13.08 8.29
C LEU A 38 -11.71 12.28 9.59
N CYS A 39 -12.63 11.35 9.87
CA CYS A 39 -12.52 10.42 11.00
C CYS A 39 -11.28 9.51 10.92
N LEU A 40 -10.71 9.30 9.72
CA LEU A 40 -9.47 8.57 9.49
C LEU A 40 -8.22 9.49 9.49
N GLY A 41 -8.41 10.79 9.30
CA GLY A 41 -7.34 11.80 9.14
C GLY A 41 -6.73 12.33 10.45
N GLY A 42 -7.11 11.77 11.61
CA GLY A 42 -6.56 12.17 12.92
C GLY A 42 -7.14 13.48 13.50
N THR A 43 -7.96 14.20 12.73
CA THR A 43 -8.68 15.42 13.15
C THR A 43 -10.07 15.13 13.72
N GLY A 44 -10.54 13.88 13.66
CA GLY A 44 -11.83 13.43 14.20
C GLY A 44 -11.79 12.92 15.65
N PRO A 45 -12.96 12.54 16.22
CA PRO A 45 -13.06 11.98 17.56
C PRO A 45 -12.23 10.69 17.68
N ARG A 46 -11.35 10.63 18.69
CA ARG A 46 -10.50 9.46 18.95
C ARG A 46 -11.31 8.32 19.55
N VAL A 47 -11.60 7.32 18.73
CA VAL A 47 -12.17 6.05 19.19
C VAL A 47 -11.09 5.27 19.92
N ARG A 48 -11.42 4.78 21.13
CA ARG A 48 -10.43 4.22 22.07
C ARG A 48 -10.21 2.71 21.94
N THR A 49 -11.09 1.98 21.24
CA THR A 49 -10.99 0.52 21.12
C THR A 49 -10.69 0.11 19.69
N ALA A 50 -9.78 -0.86 19.53
CA ALA A 50 -9.37 -1.37 18.22
C ALA A 50 -10.55 -1.92 17.41
N GLU A 51 -11.48 -2.63 18.06
CA GLU A 51 -12.69 -3.17 17.44
C GLU A 51 -13.51 -2.08 16.74
N LYS A 52 -13.77 -0.96 17.43
CA LYS A 52 -14.55 0.15 16.86
C LYS A 52 -13.80 0.89 15.76
N VAL A 53 -12.48 0.93 15.82
CA VAL A 53 -11.67 1.47 14.72
C VAL A 53 -11.79 0.57 13.48
N CYS A 54 -11.73 -0.74 13.63
CA CYS A 54 -11.92 -1.69 12.53
C CYS A 54 -13.31 -1.56 11.89
N ASP A 55 -14.37 -1.42 12.70
CA ASP A 55 -15.75 -1.18 12.21
C ASP A 55 -15.81 0.10 11.36
N ILE A 56 -15.21 1.19 11.85
CA ILE A 56 -15.21 2.49 11.16
C ILE A 56 -14.43 2.42 9.85
N ILE A 57 -13.23 1.83 9.86
CA ILE A 57 -12.42 1.66 8.64
C ILE A 57 -13.22 0.86 7.61
N THR A 58 -13.85 -0.24 8.02
CA THR A 58 -14.66 -1.09 7.14
C THR A 58 -15.82 -0.30 6.53
N ALA A 59 -16.58 0.44 7.35
CA ALA A 59 -17.68 1.28 6.87
C ALA A 59 -17.19 2.34 5.88
N CYS A 60 -16.05 2.99 6.14
CA CYS A 60 -15.46 3.97 5.23
C CYS A 60 -15.08 3.34 3.88
N CYS A 61 -14.50 2.14 3.87
CA CYS A 61 -14.17 1.41 2.64
C CYS A 61 -15.44 1.06 1.82
N VAL A 62 -16.50 0.59 2.47
CA VAL A 62 -17.77 0.29 1.81
C VAL A 62 -18.37 1.56 1.19
N LEU A 63 -18.43 2.65 1.95
CA LEU A 63 -18.95 3.94 1.47
C LEU A 63 -18.07 4.53 0.35
N PHE A 64 -16.76 4.31 0.39
CA PHE A 64 -15.84 4.71 -0.66
C PHE A 64 -16.15 3.98 -1.98
N ASN A 65 -16.35 2.67 -1.92
CA ASN A 65 -16.67 1.87 -3.10
C ASN A 65 -18.02 2.29 -3.72
N ILE A 66 -19.07 2.45 -2.90
CA ILE A 66 -20.36 2.96 -3.36
C ILE A 66 -20.20 4.33 -4.05
N SER A 67 -19.42 5.23 -3.44
CA SER A 67 -19.15 6.56 -4.00
C SER A 67 -18.40 6.51 -5.34
N LYS A 68 -17.60 5.46 -5.61
CA LYS A 68 -16.90 5.28 -6.88
C LYS A 68 -17.84 4.74 -7.96
N ASP A 69 -18.76 3.85 -7.60
CA ASP A 69 -19.75 3.28 -8.52
C ASP A 69 -20.78 4.33 -8.99
N ASP A 70 -21.21 5.20 -8.08
CA ASP A 70 -22.23 6.23 -8.34
C ASP A 70 -21.72 7.43 -9.17
N HIS A 71 -20.48 7.41 -9.67
CA HIS A 71 -19.84 8.52 -10.41
C HIS A 71 -19.92 9.88 -9.69
N ILE A 72 -20.02 9.88 -8.36
CA ILE A 72 -19.90 11.11 -7.56
C ILE A 72 -18.44 11.54 -7.70
N HIS A 73 -18.23 12.47 -8.63
CA HIS A 73 -16.93 12.88 -9.12
C HIS A 73 -16.12 13.49 -7.97
N GLU A 74 -15.30 12.68 -7.33
CA GLU A 74 -14.24 13.19 -6.46
C GLU A 74 -13.30 14.03 -7.33
N PRO A 75 -12.90 15.24 -6.91
CA PRO A 75 -11.93 16.02 -7.65
C PRO A 75 -10.67 15.18 -7.81
N TYR A 76 -10.22 15.00 -9.05
CA TYR A 76 -8.99 14.29 -9.39
C TYR A 76 -7.84 14.88 -8.58
N ASN A 77 -7.35 14.14 -7.58
CA ASN A 77 -6.07 14.45 -6.97
C ASN A 77 -5.01 14.07 -8.01
N HIS A 78 -4.43 15.09 -8.65
CA HIS A 78 -3.30 14.98 -9.55
C HIS A 78 -2.26 14.05 -8.94
N MET A 79 -1.93 12.98 -9.66
CA MET A 79 -0.96 11.98 -9.24
C MET A 79 0.42 12.64 -9.40
N PRO A 80 1.13 13.00 -8.31
CA PRO A 80 2.54 13.35 -8.47
C PRO A 80 3.25 12.11 -9.04
N ASP A 81 4.18 12.33 -9.96
CA ASP A 81 5.10 11.28 -10.38
C ASP A 81 5.75 10.66 -9.12
N ASP A 82 5.80 9.34 -9.09
CA ASP A 82 6.32 8.52 -8.01
C ASP A 82 7.85 8.70 -7.90
N ASP A 83 8.28 9.84 -7.38
CA ASP A 83 9.65 10.15 -6.98
C ASP A 83 9.99 9.51 -5.63
N ASN A 84 9.44 8.32 -5.33
CA ASN A 84 9.83 7.61 -4.11
C ASN A 84 11.23 7.01 -4.35
N PRO A 85 12.28 7.52 -3.69
CA PRO A 85 13.61 6.96 -3.84
C PRO A 85 13.59 5.49 -3.41
N ALA A 86 14.49 4.69 -4.00
CA ALA A 86 14.74 3.34 -3.54
C ALA A 86 14.95 3.35 -2.01
N PRO A 87 14.42 2.36 -1.28
CA PRO A 87 14.35 2.43 0.18
C PRO A 87 15.72 2.70 0.80
N GLU A 88 15.82 3.81 1.53
CA GLU A 88 16.97 4.12 2.37
C GLU A 88 17.04 3.13 3.54
N ALA A 89 18.27 2.74 3.87
CA ALA A 89 18.60 1.59 4.70
C ALA A 89 17.93 1.62 6.09
N ALA A 90 16.99 0.70 6.30
CA ALA A 90 16.63 0.19 7.61
C ALA A 90 16.02 -1.21 7.46
N ALA A 91 16.84 -2.20 7.13
CA ALA A 91 16.45 -3.61 7.25
C ALA A 91 17.38 -4.26 8.26
N ASP A 92 16.93 -4.32 9.51
CA ASP A 92 17.36 -5.39 10.41
C ASP A 92 16.82 -6.68 9.76
N ASP A 93 17.74 -7.47 9.19
CA ASP A 93 17.43 -8.53 8.23
C ASP A 93 16.87 -9.74 8.99
N ASP A 94 15.58 -9.73 9.28
CA ASP A 94 14.87 -10.88 9.85
C ASP A 94 14.94 -12.05 8.85
N ILE A 95 15.62 -13.12 9.26
CA ILE A 95 15.87 -14.33 8.46
C ILE A 95 14.56 -14.90 7.90
N HIS A 96 13.47 -14.77 8.65
CA HIS A 96 12.16 -15.24 8.21
C HIS A 96 11.60 -14.38 7.06
N GLY A 97 11.71 -13.06 7.13
CA GLY A 97 11.28 -12.14 6.08
C GLY A 97 12.01 -12.37 4.75
N THR A 98 13.32 -12.63 4.82
CA THR A 98 14.12 -12.95 3.61
C THR A 98 13.73 -14.29 2.99
N ALA A 99 13.44 -15.31 3.81
CA ALA A 99 12.97 -16.61 3.31
C ALA A 99 11.64 -16.51 2.56
N VAL A 100 10.65 -15.79 3.13
CA VAL A 100 9.34 -15.59 2.50
C VAL A 100 9.45 -14.80 1.19
N ARG A 101 10.25 -13.73 1.16
CA ARG A 101 10.51 -12.97 -0.07
C ARG A 101 11.06 -13.87 -1.17
N ASN A 102 12.09 -14.65 -0.85
CA ASN A 102 12.74 -15.53 -1.83
C ASN A 102 11.78 -16.61 -2.34
N ASP A 103 10.89 -17.13 -1.51
CA ASP A 103 9.83 -18.05 -1.92
C ASP A 103 8.84 -17.40 -2.90
N ILE A 104 8.39 -16.17 -2.61
CA ILE A 104 7.50 -15.40 -3.51
C ILE A 104 8.17 -15.17 -4.86
N VAL A 105 9.44 -14.75 -4.89
CA VAL A 105 10.17 -14.53 -6.15
C VAL A 105 10.24 -15.82 -6.95
N ARG A 106 10.60 -16.94 -6.31
CA ARG A 106 10.70 -18.24 -6.97
C ARG A 106 9.35 -18.66 -7.56
N ASN A 107 8.27 -18.56 -6.80
CA ASN A 107 6.98 -19.11 -7.20
C ASN A 107 6.23 -18.22 -8.21
N PHE A 108 6.44 -16.91 -8.20
CA PHE A 108 5.63 -15.96 -8.98
C PHE A 108 6.40 -15.11 -10.00
N PHE A 109 7.73 -15.03 -9.91
CA PHE A 109 8.53 -14.10 -10.72
C PHE A 109 9.65 -14.77 -11.53
N THR A 110 9.83 -16.10 -11.45
CA THR A 110 10.84 -16.83 -12.25
C THR A 110 10.31 -17.44 -13.54
N GLN A 111 8.99 -17.48 -13.75
CA GLN A 111 8.35 -18.06 -14.94
C GLN A 111 7.90 -17.02 -15.97
N VAL A 112 8.37 -15.77 -15.83
CA VAL A 112 8.03 -14.66 -16.74
C VAL A 112 9.03 -14.57 -17.88
#